data_AF-A0A5K1C0E8-F1
#
_entry.id   AF-A0A5K1C0E8-F1
#
_cell.length_a   1.000
_cell.length_b   1.000
_cell.length_c   1.000
_cell.angle_alpha   90.00
_cell.angle_beta   90.00
_cell.angle_gamma   90.00
#
_symmetry.space_group_name_H-M   'P 1'
#
loop_
_entity.id
_entity.type
_entity.pdbx_description
1 polymer ?
#
loop_
_entity_poly.entity_id
_entity_poly.type
_entity_poly.pdbx_seq_one_letter_code
_entity_poly.pdbx_strand_id
1 'polypeptide(L)' 'NALFALKRRLSDPNKVLQSWDDTLVNPCTWFHVTCNSDNHVIR' A
#
# COMPACT_ATOMS: atom_id res chain seq x y z
N ASN A 1 -3.54 -9.10 2.25
CA ASN A 1 -2.29 -8.32 2.46
C ASN A 1 -2.37 -7.45 3.71
N ALA A 2 -1.28 -7.39 4.49
CA ALA A 2 -1.21 -6.62 5.74
C ALA A 2 -1.47 -5.12 5.53
N LEU A 3 -0.93 -4.54 4.46
CA LEU A 3 -1.13 -3.13 4.10
C LEU A 3 -2.59 -2.79 3.76
N PHE A 4 -3.30 -3.68 3.05
CA PHE A 4 -4.73 -3.47 2.78
C PHE A 4 -5.59 -3.58 4.06
N ALA A 5 -5.20 -4.46 4.99
CA ALA A 5 -5.82 -4.50 6.31
C ALA A 5 -5.59 -3.21 7.12
N LEU A 6 -4.41 -2.57 6.98
CA LEU A 6 -4.12 -1.26 7.56
C LEU A 6 -4.98 -0.16 6.94
N LYS A 7 -5.08 -0.10 5.59
CA LYS A 7 -5.95 0.85 4.88
C LYS A 7 -7.38 0.83 5.43
N ARG A 8 -7.96 -0.37 5.63
CA ARG A 8 -9.33 -0.52 6.15
C ARG A 8 -9.51 -0.06 7.60
N ARG A 9 -8.42 0.09 8.37
CA ARG A 9 -8.44 0.56 9.76
C ARG A 9 -8.16 2.06 9.89
N LEU A 10 -7.72 2.71 8.81
CA LEU A 10 -7.43 4.14 8.80
C LEU A 10 -8.60 4.89 8.17
N SER A 11 -9.00 6.00 8.79
CA SER A 11 -9.90 6.96 8.14
C SER A 11 -9.05 7.82 7.21
N ASP A 12 -9.29 7.71 5.90
CA ASP A 12 -8.52 8.37 4.84
C ASP A 12 -9.37 9.45 4.14
N PRO A 13 -9.68 10.58 4.80
CA PRO A 13 -10.52 11.64 4.22
C PRO A 13 -9.89 12.30 2.98
N ASN A 14 -8.55 12.26 2.90
CA ASN A 14 -7.78 12.86 1.81
C ASN A 14 -7.46 11.87 0.67
N LYS A 15 -7.93 10.62 0.75
CA LYS A 15 -7.73 9.57 -0.27
C LYS A 15 -6.24 9.29 -0.58
N VAL A 16 -5.35 9.47 0.39
CA VAL A 16 -3.90 9.26 0.24
C VAL A 16 -3.58 7.79 -0.05
N LEU A 17 -4.39 6.88 0.46
CA LEU A 17 -4.25 5.43 0.29
C LEU A 17 -5.09 4.89 -0.87
N GLN A 18 -5.59 5.75 -1.77
CA GLN A 18 -6.48 5.34 -2.85
C GLN A 18 -5.83 4.27 -3.75
N SER A 19 -4.53 4.38 -4.03
CA SER A 19 -3.79 3.42 -4.87
C SER A 19 -3.52 2.07 -4.21
N TRP A 20 -3.80 1.92 -2.92
CA TRP A 20 -3.60 0.67 -2.20
C TRP A 20 -4.78 -0.27 -2.52
N ASP A 21 -4.65 -0.99 -3.63
CA ASP A 21 -5.64 -1.90 -4.20
C ASP A 21 -5.22 -3.36 -3.96
N ASP A 22 -6.09 -4.19 -3.40
CA ASP A 22 -5.76 -5.59 -3.09
C ASP A 22 -5.70 -6.50 -4.31
N THR A 23 -6.19 -6.04 -5.47
CA THR A 23 -6.09 -6.74 -6.76
C THR A 23 -4.72 -6.57 -7.41
N LEU A 24 -3.96 -5.54 -7.00
CA LEU A 24 -2.59 -5.34 -7.46
C LEU A 24 -1.66 -6.29 -6.72
N VAL A 25 -1.07 -7.22 -7.48
CA VAL A 25 -0.14 -8.25 -6.97
C VAL A 25 1.08 -7.63 -6.29
N ASN A 26 1.55 -6.48 -6.77
CA ASN A 26 2.76 -5.84 -6.27
C ASN A 26 2.43 -4.55 -5.48
N PRO A 27 2.60 -4.53 -4.14
CA PRO A 27 2.39 -3.34 -3.33
C PRO A 27 3.42 -2.24 -3.57
N CYS A 28 4.56 -2.53 -4.23
CA CYS A 28 5.58 -1.54 -4.57
C CYS A 28 5.13 -0.52 -5.62
N THR A 29 4.00 -0.76 -6.29
CA THR A 29 3.40 0.20 -7.23
C THR A 29 2.47 1.20 -6.52
N TRP A 30 2.21 1.02 -5.23
CA TRP A 30 1.32 1.89 -4.48
C TRP A 30 2.02 3.17 -4.05
N PHE A 31 1.28 4.27 -4.02
CA PHE A 31 1.79 5.52 -3.48
C PHE A 31 2.21 5.37 -2.02
N HIS A 32 3.29 6.06 -1.68
CA HIS A 32 3.87 6.07 -0.34
C HIS A 32 4.38 4.71 0.14
N VAL A 33 4.49 3.72 -0.75
CA VAL A 33 5.18 2.45 -0.48
C VAL A 33 6.55 2.51 -1.15
N THR A 34 7.58 2.22 -0.36
CA THR A 34 8.95 2.06 -0.84
C THR A 34 9.36 0.60 -0.70
N CYS A 35 9.90 0.04 -1.77
CA CYS A 35 10.43 -1.30 -1.78
C CYS A 35 11.94 -1.32 -1.97
N ASN A 36 12.57 -2.40 -1.53
CA ASN A 36 13.95 -2.71 -1.86
C ASN A 36 14.07 -3.30 -3.29
N SER A 37 15.29 -3.63 -3.70
CA SER A 37 15.60 -4.28 -4.99
C SER A 37 14.94 -5.65 -5.18
N ASP A 38 14.52 -6.30 -4.10
CA ASP A 38 13.87 -7.61 -4.10
C ASP A 38 12.33 -7.50 -4.09
N ASN A 39 11.76 -6.31 -4.32
CA ASN A 39 10.32 -6.01 -4.23
C ASN A 39 9.70 -6.27 -2.85
N HIS A 40 10.49 -6.21 -1.79
CA HIS A 40 9.99 -6.22 -0.42
C HIS A 40 9.76 -4.81 0.08
N VAL A 41 8.60 -4.58 0.69
CA VAL A 41 8.22 -3.31 1.30
C VAL A 41 9.13 -3.02 2.49
N ILE A 42 9.78 -1.85 2.49
CA ILE A 42 10.70 -1.40 3.54
C ILE A 42 10.27 -0.09 4.20
N ARG A 43 9.36 0.67 3.59
CA ARG A 43 8.85 1.93 4.14
C ARG A 43 7.49 2.30 3.56
#